data_AF-A0A1M6UGW0-F1
#
_entry.id   AF-A0A1M6UGW0-F1
#
_cell.length_a   1.000
_cell.length_b   1.000
_cell.length_c   1.000
_cell.angle_alpha   90.00
_cell.angle_beta   90.00
_cell.angle_gamma   90.00
#
_symmetry.space_group_name_H-M   'P 1'
#
loop_
_entity.id
_entity.type
_entity.pdbx_description
1 polymer ?
#
loop_
_entity_poly.entity_id
_entity_poly.type
_entity_poly.pdbx_seq_one_letter_code
_entity_poly.pdbx_strand_id
1 'polypeptide(L)'
;MWPGAYGKPKKVGWYCVKAYKNGRATCPYCKAIPEDAIKKAFVDSFNLCLGRNKEMVDELLDCIAKELNDETITVNQRALSRKISNVEKRISDLLNLKLDGKVDDSAYEIKYSELYKQLNELKEEREHNQIFSSKAQSKQLRLERFQEILDDKDKLDSFDDAVFKTIVDKVIIGEMGEDGVPDPWKKLRRPTMI
;
A
#
# COMPACT_ATOMS: atom_id res chain seq x y z
N MET A 1 37.36 44.94 -6.88
CA MET A 1 36.29 44.21 -7.58
C MET A 1 36.76 42.77 -7.72
N TRP A 2 36.22 41.84 -6.92
CA TRP A 2 36.67 40.44 -6.87
C TRP A 2 35.62 39.55 -7.55
N PRO A 3 35.98 38.77 -8.59
CA PRO A 3 35.01 37.96 -9.33
C PRO A 3 34.87 36.56 -8.70
N GLY A 4 33.62 36.09 -8.59
CA GLY A 4 33.34 34.65 -8.73
C GLY A 4 33.00 33.86 -7.45
N ALA A 5 31.91 34.21 -6.78
CA ALA A 5 31.14 33.21 -6.02
C ALA A 5 30.18 32.49 -6.99
N TYR A 6 30.71 31.60 -7.84
CA TYR A 6 29.87 30.68 -8.61
C TYR A 6 29.07 29.83 -7.62
N GLY A 7 27.75 29.99 -7.64
CA GLY A 7 26.82 29.31 -6.76
C GLY A 7 27.01 27.80 -6.85
N LYS A 8 27.44 27.18 -5.75
CA LYS A 8 27.53 25.72 -5.66
C LYS A 8 26.15 25.12 -5.93
N PRO A 9 26.04 24.02 -6.70
CA PRO A 9 24.77 23.36 -6.92
C PRO A 9 24.14 23.00 -5.57
N LYS A 10 22.87 23.35 -5.40
CA LYS A 10 22.10 23.06 -4.19
C LYS A 10 22.03 21.55 -4.03
N LYS A 11 22.67 21.00 -2.98
CA LYS A 11 22.58 19.59 -2.63
C LYS A 11 21.36 19.37 -1.74
N VAL A 12 20.44 18.53 -2.19
CA VAL A 12 19.25 18.16 -1.42
C VAL A 12 19.60 16.94 -0.55
N GLY A 13 19.29 17.03 0.74
CA GLY A 13 19.50 15.96 1.71
C GLY A 13 18.20 15.61 2.43
N TRP A 14 18.00 14.32 2.65
CA TRP A 14 16.86 13.77 3.38
C TRP A 14 17.24 13.51 4.82
N TYR A 15 16.37 13.91 5.75
CA TYR A 15 16.57 13.81 7.19
C TYR A 15 15.32 13.25 7.87
N CYS A 16 15.53 12.52 8.96
CA CYS A 16 14.43 12.13 9.83
C CYS A 16 13.76 13.37 10.43
N VAL A 17 12.45 13.52 10.22
CA VAL A 17 11.67 14.68 10.71
C VAL A 17 11.76 14.82 12.23
N LYS A 18 11.72 13.70 12.97
CA LYS A 18 11.79 13.70 14.45
C LYS A 18 13.15 14.20 14.94
N ALA A 19 14.24 13.78 14.29
CA ALA A 19 15.59 14.24 14.61
C ALA A 19 15.83 15.69 14.23
N TYR A 20 15.31 16.12 13.08
CA TYR A 20 15.45 17.49 12.61
C TYR A 20 14.74 18.49 13.52
N LYS A 21 13.52 18.16 14.00
CA LYS A 21 12.73 19.05 14.87
C LYS A 21 13.16 19.03 16.33
N ASN A 22 13.46 17.84 16.88
CA ASN A 22 13.63 17.66 18.33
C ASN A 22 15.08 17.36 18.75
N GLY A 23 15.99 17.30 17.78
CA GLY A 23 17.40 16.98 17.98
C GLY A 23 17.73 15.50 17.75
N ARG A 24 19.01 15.24 17.49
CA ARG A 24 19.53 13.90 17.14
C ARG A 24 19.31 12.86 18.25
N ALA A 25 19.33 13.30 19.51
CA ALA A 25 19.14 12.42 20.67
C ALA A 25 17.76 11.73 20.67
N THR A 26 16.74 12.35 20.06
CA THR A 26 15.37 11.81 20.02
C THR A 26 15.18 10.71 18.96
N CYS A 27 16.16 10.49 18.08
CA CYS A 27 16.18 9.40 17.11
C CYS A 27 17.63 8.93 16.89
N PRO A 28 18.12 7.95 17.68
CA PRO A 28 19.50 7.48 17.61
C PRO A 28 19.89 6.94 16.23
N TYR A 29 18.91 6.40 15.51
CA TYR A 29 19.05 5.78 14.19
C TYR A 29 18.92 6.77 13.03
N CYS A 30 18.74 8.07 13.30
CA CYS A 30 18.56 9.04 12.23
C CYS A 30 19.85 9.22 11.42
N LYS A 31 19.69 9.25 10.09
CA LYS A 31 20.79 9.42 9.14
C LYS A 31 20.40 10.44 8.07
N ALA A 32 21.34 11.34 7.78
CA ALA A 32 21.23 12.24 6.65
C ALA A 32 21.63 11.50 5.38
N ILE A 33 20.78 11.51 4.36
CA ILE A 33 21.07 10.85 3.09
C ILE A 33 20.96 11.86 1.96
N PRO A 34 22.01 12.00 1.11
CA PRO A 34 21.90 12.83 -0.07
C PRO A 34 20.90 12.21 -1.05
N GLU A 35 20.08 13.03 -1.68
CA GLU A 35 19.07 12.58 -2.65
C GLU A 35 19.71 11.74 -3.77
N ASP A 36 20.89 12.14 -4.24
CA ASP A 36 21.65 11.42 -5.27
C ASP A 36 21.98 9.97 -4.88
N ALA A 37 22.18 9.68 -3.59
CA ALA A 37 22.42 8.31 -3.16
C ALA A 37 21.16 7.45 -3.26
N ILE A 38 19.97 8.01 -2.99
CA ILE A 38 18.68 7.30 -3.16
C ILE A 38 18.44 7.05 -4.65
N LYS A 39 18.63 8.07 -5.48
CA LYS A 39 18.47 7.98 -6.94
C LYS A 39 19.38 6.92 -7.55
N LYS A 40 20.67 6.93 -7.17
CA LYS A 40 21.64 5.95 -7.65
C LYS A 40 21.31 4.53 -7.17
N ALA A 41 20.99 4.37 -5.88
CA ALA A 41 20.61 3.07 -5.35
C ALA A 41 19.36 2.49 -6.04
N PHE A 42 18.41 3.34 -6.42
CA PHE A 42 17.24 2.92 -7.20
C PHE A 42 17.63 2.41 -8.59
N VAL A 43 18.41 3.17 -9.37
CA VAL A 43 18.86 2.77 -10.71
C VAL A 43 19.65 1.46 -10.66
N ASP A 44 20.58 1.34 -9.71
CA ASP A 44 21.39 0.12 -9.53
C ASP A 44 20.50 -1.09 -9.19
N SER A 45 19.52 -0.93 -8.29
CA SER A 45 18.60 -2.00 -7.90
C SER A 45 17.65 -2.39 -9.03
N PHE A 46 17.14 -1.41 -9.79
CA PHE A 46 16.24 -1.65 -10.91
C PHE A 46 16.95 -2.43 -12.03
N ASN A 47 18.17 -2.02 -12.38
CA ASN A 47 18.98 -2.72 -13.39
C ASN A 47 19.40 -4.13 -12.93
N LEU A 48 19.63 -4.32 -11.63
CA LEU A 48 19.86 -5.66 -11.06
C LEU A 48 18.63 -6.57 -11.19
N CYS A 49 17.42 -6.03 -10.98
CA CYS A 49 16.19 -6.79 -11.17
C CYS A 49 16.00 -7.21 -12.64
N LEU A 50 16.25 -6.30 -13.59
CA LEU A 50 16.15 -6.59 -15.03
C LEU A 50 17.22 -7.58 -15.52
N GLY A 51 18.48 -7.42 -15.08
CA GLY A 51 19.61 -8.16 -15.65
C GLY A 51 19.77 -9.61 -15.22
N ARG A 52 19.07 -10.06 -14.15
CA ARG A 52 19.20 -11.44 -13.65
C ARG A 52 18.01 -12.34 -13.98
N ASN A 53 16.78 -11.82 -13.98
CA ASN A 53 15.60 -12.64 -13.69
C ASN A 53 14.32 -12.19 -14.41
N LYS A 54 14.37 -11.60 -15.62
CA LYS A 54 13.15 -11.08 -16.28
C LYS A 54 12.00 -12.11 -16.32
N GLU A 55 12.28 -13.35 -16.75
CA GLU A 55 11.30 -14.45 -16.76
C GLU A 55 10.77 -14.82 -15.36
N MET A 56 11.63 -14.88 -14.34
CA MET A 56 11.22 -15.17 -12.95
C MET A 56 10.42 -14.01 -12.33
N VAL A 57 10.74 -12.76 -12.69
CA VAL A 57 10.02 -11.58 -12.24
C VAL A 57 8.62 -11.55 -12.85
N ASP A 58 8.50 -11.89 -14.14
CA ASP A 58 7.19 -11.96 -14.82
C ASP A 58 6.31 -13.05 -14.21
N GLU A 59 6.85 -14.25 -13.95
CA GLU A 59 6.10 -15.33 -13.27
C GLU A 59 5.66 -14.93 -11.86
N LEU A 60 6.52 -14.25 -11.10
CA LEU A 60 6.21 -13.79 -9.76
C LEU A 60 5.11 -12.70 -9.79
N LEU A 61 5.20 -11.77 -10.73
CA LEU A 61 4.20 -10.71 -10.91
C LEU A 61 2.85 -11.29 -11.31
N ASP A 62 2.81 -12.25 -12.22
CA ASP A 62 1.58 -12.93 -12.64
C ASP A 62 0.93 -13.72 -11.48
N CYS A 63 1.74 -14.40 -10.66
CA CYS A 63 1.24 -15.07 -9.45
C CYS A 63 0.60 -14.08 -8.47
N ILE A 64 1.26 -12.95 -8.20
CA ILE A 64 0.72 -11.92 -7.29
C ILE A 64 -0.54 -11.29 -7.89
N ALA A 65 -0.57 -11.02 -9.19
CA ALA A 65 -1.75 -10.47 -9.87
C ALA A 65 -2.95 -11.42 -9.78
N LYS A 66 -2.74 -12.72 -9.99
CA LYS A 66 -3.79 -13.75 -9.83
C LYS A 66 -4.32 -13.87 -8.41
N GLU A 67 -3.45 -13.79 -7.41
CA GLU A 67 -3.86 -13.84 -6.00
C GLU A 67 -4.66 -12.58 -5.60
N LEU A 68 -4.34 -11.42 -6.17
CA LEU A 68 -5.09 -10.18 -5.94
C LEU A 68 -6.44 -10.12 -6.66
N ASN A 69 -6.59 -10.84 -7.78
CA ASN A 69 -7.77 -10.78 -8.64
C ASN A 69 -8.76 -11.94 -8.40
N ASP A 70 -8.82 -12.43 -7.16
CA ASP A 70 -9.64 -13.58 -6.78
C ASP A 70 -11.14 -13.33 -7.08
N GLU A 71 -11.64 -14.00 -8.13
CA GLU A 71 -13.03 -13.92 -8.61
C GLU A 71 -14.04 -14.29 -7.52
N THR A 72 -13.64 -15.06 -6.50
CA THR A 72 -14.50 -15.43 -5.36
C THR A 72 -14.95 -14.20 -4.55
N ILE A 73 -14.14 -13.14 -4.51
CA ILE A 73 -14.48 -11.87 -3.85
C ILE A 73 -15.71 -11.25 -4.53
N THR A 74 -15.76 -11.26 -5.86
CA THR A 74 -16.88 -10.68 -6.62
C THR A 74 -18.19 -11.46 -6.45
N VAL A 75 -18.10 -12.78 -6.36
CA VAL A 75 -19.24 -13.67 -6.09
C VAL A 75 -19.78 -13.44 -4.68
N ASN A 76 -18.87 -13.34 -3.70
CA ASN A 76 -19.22 -13.06 -2.31
C ASN A 76 -19.87 -11.67 -2.14
N GLN A 77 -19.40 -10.65 -2.85
CA GLN A 77 -20.00 -9.31 -2.87
C GLN A 77 -21.45 -9.29 -3.37
N ARG A 78 -21.75 -10.05 -4.45
CA ARG A 78 -23.12 -10.21 -4.96
C ARG A 78 -24.00 -10.96 -3.96
N ALA A 79 -23.47 -12.00 -3.33
CA ALA A 79 -24.20 -12.77 -2.32
C ALA A 79 -24.54 -11.91 -1.08
N LEU A 80 -23.58 -11.13 -0.57
CA LEU A 80 -23.80 -10.19 0.52
C LEU A 80 -24.84 -9.12 0.18
N SER A 81 -24.78 -8.57 -1.03
CA SER A 81 -25.76 -7.59 -1.51
C SER A 81 -27.19 -8.17 -1.56
N ARG A 82 -27.35 -9.43 -1.98
CA ARG A 82 -28.65 -10.13 -1.95
C ARG A 82 -29.14 -10.35 -0.52
N LYS A 83 -28.25 -10.75 0.40
CA LYS A 83 -28.60 -10.92 1.82
C LYS A 83 -29.09 -9.61 2.44
N ILE A 84 -28.37 -8.51 2.21
CA ILE A 84 -28.76 -7.16 2.67
C ILE A 84 -30.15 -6.79 2.16
N SER A 85 -30.38 -6.93 0.84
CA SER A 85 -31.68 -6.60 0.24
C SER A 85 -32.83 -7.45 0.81
N ASN A 86 -32.57 -8.72 1.12
CA ASN A 86 -33.57 -9.58 1.76
C ASN A 86 -33.88 -9.11 3.20
N VAL A 87 -32.87 -8.75 3.99
CA VAL A 87 -33.08 -8.22 5.35
C VAL A 87 -33.82 -6.88 5.31
N GLU A 88 -33.47 -5.98 4.39
CA GLU A 88 -34.18 -4.70 4.21
C GLU A 88 -35.66 -4.92 3.84
N LYS A 89 -35.94 -5.88 2.96
CA LYS A 89 -37.32 -6.27 2.63
C LYS A 89 -38.06 -6.82 3.86
N ARG A 90 -37.44 -7.68 4.67
CA ARG A 90 -38.04 -8.19 5.91
C ARG A 90 -38.35 -7.08 6.92
N ILE A 91 -37.51 -6.05 7.00
CA ILE A 91 -37.76 -4.86 7.83
C ILE A 91 -38.97 -4.08 7.28
N SER A 92 -39.04 -3.86 5.97
CA SER A 92 -40.20 -3.20 5.34
C SER A 92 -41.50 -3.98 5.56
N ASP A 93 -41.46 -5.31 5.40
CA ASP A 93 -42.62 -6.18 5.64
C ASP A 93 -43.05 -6.13 7.12
N LEU A 94 -42.11 -6.11 8.06
CA LEU A 94 -42.40 -5.96 9.49
C LEU A 94 -43.07 -4.61 9.80
N LEU A 95 -42.63 -3.53 9.14
CA LEU A 95 -43.20 -2.20 9.29
C LEU A 95 -44.64 -2.15 8.75
N ASN A 96 -44.90 -2.77 7.60
CA ASN A 96 -46.26 -2.92 7.05
C ASN A 96 -47.18 -3.72 8.00
N LEU A 97 -46.69 -4.81 8.59
CA LEU A 97 -47.46 -5.59 9.55
C LEU A 97 -47.80 -4.80 10.83
N LYS A 98 -46.92 -3.89 11.27
CA LYS A 98 -47.18 -2.98 12.39
C LYS A 98 -48.25 -1.94 12.03
N LEU A 99 -48.19 -1.38 10.82
CA LEU A 99 -49.21 -0.44 10.32
C LEU A 99 -50.59 -1.10 10.18
N ASP A 100 -50.63 -2.37 9.79
CA ASP A 100 -51.85 -3.19 9.73
C ASP A 100 -52.40 -3.58 11.13
N GLY A 101 -51.69 -3.25 12.22
CA GLY A 101 -52.07 -3.63 13.59
C GLY A 101 -51.95 -5.13 13.88
N LYS A 102 -51.23 -5.90 13.04
CA LYS A 102 -51.09 -7.35 13.16
C LYS A 102 -49.99 -7.79 14.13
N VAL A 103 -49.20 -6.84 14.64
CA VAL A 103 -48.06 -7.08 15.53
C VAL A 103 -48.11 -6.06 16.66
N ASP A 104 -47.98 -6.53 17.90
CA ASP A 104 -47.89 -5.67 19.08
C ASP A 104 -46.51 -4.99 19.18
N ASP A 105 -46.43 -3.90 19.95
CA ASP A 105 -45.21 -3.10 20.07
C ASP A 105 -44.02 -3.90 20.62
N SER A 106 -44.24 -4.82 21.56
CA SER A 106 -43.15 -5.60 22.16
C SER A 106 -42.56 -6.60 21.16
N ALA A 107 -43.42 -7.32 20.43
CA ALA A 107 -43.01 -8.25 19.39
C ALA A 107 -42.34 -7.55 18.19
N TYR A 108 -42.78 -6.34 17.85
CA TYR A 108 -42.17 -5.51 16.82
C TYR A 108 -40.75 -5.11 17.21
N GLU A 109 -40.55 -4.51 18.39
CA GLU A 109 -39.24 -4.01 18.83
C GLU A 109 -38.20 -5.13 18.89
N ILE A 110 -38.56 -6.31 19.40
CA ILE A 110 -37.66 -7.47 19.46
C ILE A 110 -37.23 -7.87 18.04
N LYS A 111 -38.18 -8.11 17.12
CA LYS A 111 -37.87 -8.54 15.75
C LYS A 111 -37.14 -7.46 14.95
N TYR A 112 -37.50 -6.19 15.14
CA TYR A 112 -36.84 -5.07 14.48
C TYR A 112 -35.39 -4.97 14.94
N SER A 113 -35.12 -5.06 16.24
CA SER A 113 -33.76 -5.02 16.78
C SER A 113 -32.88 -6.15 16.24
N GLU A 114 -33.44 -7.37 16.12
CA GLU A 114 -32.73 -8.53 15.57
C GLU A 114 -32.39 -8.34 14.09
N LEU A 115 -33.38 -7.94 13.28
CA LEU A 115 -33.18 -7.68 11.85
C LEU A 115 -32.20 -6.52 11.61
N TYR A 116 -32.27 -5.48 12.43
CA TYR A 116 -31.40 -4.32 12.33
C TYR A 116 -29.96 -4.67 12.69
N LYS A 117 -29.76 -5.53 13.70
CA LYS A 117 -28.43 -6.07 14.05
C LYS A 117 -27.84 -6.89 12.90
N GLN A 118 -28.62 -7.82 12.33
CA GLN A 118 -28.21 -8.60 11.17
C GLN A 118 -27.88 -7.72 9.96
N LEU A 119 -28.64 -6.63 9.74
CA LEU A 119 -28.38 -5.68 8.66
C LEU A 119 -27.05 -4.96 8.85
N ASN A 120 -26.75 -4.50 10.07
CA ASN A 120 -25.49 -3.82 10.37
C ASN A 120 -24.29 -4.76 10.18
N GLU A 121 -24.35 -5.98 10.71
CA GLU A 121 -23.29 -6.98 10.55
C GLU A 121 -22.98 -7.25 9.06
N LEU A 122 -24.03 -7.43 8.24
CA LEU A 122 -23.86 -7.63 6.79
C LEU A 122 -23.32 -6.40 6.07
N LYS A 123 -23.68 -5.18 6.51
CA LYS A 123 -23.18 -3.93 5.93
C LYS A 123 -21.71 -3.70 6.27
N GLU A 124 -21.31 -3.96 7.50
CA GLU A 124 -19.91 -3.91 7.94
C GLU A 124 -19.04 -4.90 7.17
N GLU A 125 -19.50 -6.15 7.01
CA GLU A 125 -18.79 -7.17 6.24
C GLU A 125 -18.62 -6.74 4.76
N ARG A 126 -19.67 -6.16 4.16
CA ARG A 126 -19.62 -5.64 2.79
C ARG A 126 -18.61 -4.49 2.66
N GLU A 127 -18.65 -3.54 3.57
CA GLU A 127 -17.74 -2.39 3.59
C GLU A 127 -16.29 -2.85 3.75
N HIS A 128 -16.03 -3.78 4.68
CA HIS A 128 -14.71 -4.37 4.87
C HIS A 128 -14.18 -5.00 3.58
N ASN A 129 -15.01 -5.84 2.94
CA ASN A 129 -14.66 -6.50 1.69
C ASN A 129 -14.46 -5.50 0.53
N GLN A 130 -15.19 -4.38 0.52
CA GLN A 130 -15.04 -3.33 -0.49
C GLN A 130 -13.72 -2.54 -0.30
N ILE A 131 -13.37 -2.23 0.95
CA ILE A 131 -12.09 -1.59 1.29
C ILE A 131 -10.93 -2.53 0.93
N PHE A 132 -11.05 -3.82 1.23
CA PHE A 132 -10.04 -4.81 0.87
C PHE A 132 -9.88 -4.92 -0.66
N SER A 133 -10.99 -5.04 -1.39
CA SER A 133 -11.01 -5.14 -2.86
C SER A 133 -10.43 -3.89 -3.53
N SER A 134 -10.77 -2.68 -3.07
CA SER A 134 -10.21 -1.44 -3.62
C SER A 134 -8.69 -1.33 -3.38
N LYS A 135 -8.22 -1.74 -2.19
CA LYS A 135 -6.79 -1.84 -1.90
C LYS A 135 -6.11 -2.87 -2.80
N ALA A 136 -6.70 -4.05 -3.00
CA ALA A 136 -6.17 -5.08 -3.89
C ALA A 136 -6.08 -4.55 -5.34
N GLN A 137 -7.13 -3.91 -5.85
CA GLN A 137 -7.17 -3.32 -7.19
C GLN A 137 -6.10 -2.24 -7.37
N SER A 138 -5.91 -1.36 -6.39
CA SER A 138 -4.84 -0.35 -6.47
C SER A 138 -3.44 -0.95 -6.51
N LYS A 139 -3.22 -2.08 -5.83
CA LYS A 139 -1.94 -2.81 -5.89
C LYS A 139 -1.77 -3.47 -7.25
N GLN A 140 -2.83 -4.10 -7.78
CA GLN A 140 -2.81 -4.74 -9.08
C GLN A 140 -2.49 -3.75 -10.21
N LEU A 141 -3.13 -2.58 -10.24
CA LEU A 141 -2.83 -1.52 -11.21
C LEU A 141 -1.37 -1.04 -11.16
N ARG A 142 -0.75 -1.07 -9.98
CA ARG A 142 0.67 -0.72 -9.84
C ARG A 142 1.58 -1.83 -10.35
N LEU A 143 1.19 -3.09 -10.20
CA LEU A 143 1.93 -4.24 -10.74
C LEU A 143 1.84 -4.28 -12.26
N GLU A 144 0.67 -4.02 -12.85
CA GLU A 144 0.49 -3.94 -14.30
C GLU A 144 1.35 -2.82 -14.90
N ARG A 145 1.33 -1.62 -14.31
CA ARG A 145 2.21 -0.52 -14.74
C ARG A 145 3.69 -0.85 -14.57
N PHE A 146 4.04 -1.63 -13.55
CA PHE A 146 5.42 -2.06 -13.36
C PHE A 146 5.85 -3.01 -14.47
N GLN A 147 5.00 -3.97 -14.84
CA GLN A 147 5.23 -4.89 -15.95
C GLN A 147 5.43 -4.12 -17.26
N GLU A 148 4.57 -3.15 -17.58
CA GLU A 148 4.73 -2.30 -18.77
C GLU A 148 6.09 -1.60 -18.82
N ILE A 149 6.57 -1.08 -17.68
CA ILE A 149 7.88 -0.40 -17.59
C ILE A 149 9.04 -1.39 -17.74
N LEU A 150 8.91 -2.62 -17.22
CA LEU A 150 9.92 -3.67 -17.37
C LEU A 150 10.01 -4.21 -18.81
N ASP A 151 8.88 -4.22 -19.52
CA ASP A 151 8.82 -4.67 -20.91
C ASP A 151 9.38 -3.64 -21.89
N ASP A 152 9.14 -2.35 -21.65
CA ASP A 152 9.57 -1.25 -22.53
C ASP A 152 11.07 -0.89 -22.38
N LYS A 153 11.70 -1.20 -21.24
CA LYS A 153 13.08 -0.77 -20.95
C LYS A 153 14.01 -1.93 -20.58
N ASP A 154 15.04 -2.14 -21.41
CA ASP A 154 16.14 -3.09 -21.13
C ASP A 154 17.05 -2.64 -19.98
N LYS A 155 17.13 -1.32 -19.71
CA LYS A 155 17.89 -0.73 -18.60
C LYS A 155 17.50 0.73 -18.36
N LEU A 156 17.71 1.21 -17.13
CA LEU A 156 17.71 2.63 -16.79
C LEU A 156 19.15 3.17 -16.81
N ASP A 157 19.46 4.07 -17.75
CA ASP A 157 20.75 4.77 -17.80
C ASP A 157 20.81 5.95 -16.81
N SER A 158 19.65 6.49 -16.41
CA SER A 158 19.55 7.60 -15.46
C SER A 158 18.29 7.49 -14.61
N PHE A 159 18.24 8.26 -13.51
CA PHE A 159 17.08 8.28 -12.63
C PHE A 159 15.86 8.91 -13.31
N ASP A 160 14.77 8.16 -13.36
CA ASP A 160 13.48 8.61 -13.87
C ASP A 160 12.49 8.72 -12.70
N ASP A 161 12.05 9.95 -12.42
CA ASP A 161 11.16 10.27 -11.30
C ASP A 161 9.75 9.68 -11.46
N ALA A 162 9.25 9.58 -12.70
CA ALA A 162 7.94 9.01 -12.99
C ALA A 162 7.93 7.51 -12.73
N VAL A 163 9.00 6.83 -13.17
CA VAL A 163 9.22 5.41 -12.92
C VAL A 163 9.40 5.15 -11.42
N PHE A 164 10.23 5.94 -10.73
CA PHE A 164 10.44 5.81 -9.29
C PHE A 164 9.14 5.93 -8.49
N LYS A 165 8.32 6.95 -8.74
CA LYS A 165 7.05 7.19 -8.02
C LYS A 165 5.98 6.13 -8.31
N THR A 166 6.05 5.48 -9.46
CA THR A 166 5.10 4.42 -9.83
C THR A 166 5.43 3.13 -9.08
N ILE A 167 6.72 2.79 -9.02
CA ILE A 167 7.19 1.50 -8.52
C ILE A 167 7.42 1.54 -7.01
N VAL A 168 8.05 2.59 -6.49
CA VAL A 168 8.52 2.64 -5.10
C VAL A 168 7.42 3.20 -4.20
N ASP A 169 6.87 2.34 -3.34
CA ASP A 169 5.91 2.75 -2.30
C ASP A 169 6.62 3.39 -1.09
N LYS A 170 7.71 2.77 -0.64
CA LYS A 170 8.44 3.18 0.54
C LYS A 170 9.92 2.85 0.41
N VAL A 171 10.78 3.80 0.75
CA VAL A 171 12.22 3.57 0.91
C VAL A 171 12.54 3.40 2.39
N ILE A 172 13.13 2.27 2.75
CA ILE A 172 13.61 2.01 4.10
C ILE A 172 15.11 2.35 4.14
N ILE A 173 15.49 3.15 5.13
CA ILE A 173 16.87 3.62 5.32
C ILE A 173 17.50 2.83 6.47
N GLY A 174 18.57 2.09 6.17
CA GLY A 174 19.27 1.22 7.13
C GLY A 174 19.02 -0.26 6.85
N GLU A 175 19.61 -1.13 7.67
CA GLU A 175 19.44 -2.58 7.61
C GLU A 175 18.89 -3.06 8.97
N MET A 176 18.09 -4.11 8.98
CA MET A 176 17.80 -4.87 10.21
C MET A 176 18.84 -5.99 10.27
N GLY A 177 19.63 -6.06 11.33
CA GLY A 177 20.50 -7.22 11.57
C GLY A 177 19.69 -8.51 11.72
N GLU A 178 20.34 -9.66 11.57
CA GLU A 178 19.72 -10.99 11.71
C GLU A 178 19.04 -11.16 13.09
N ASP A 179 19.47 -10.40 14.08
CA ASP A 179 18.99 -10.39 15.46
C ASP A 179 17.78 -9.46 15.68
N GLY A 180 17.27 -8.81 14.62
CA GLY A 180 16.20 -7.81 14.69
C GLY A 180 16.64 -6.43 15.19
N VAL A 181 17.95 -6.22 15.42
CA VAL A 181 18.50 -4.93 15.84
C VAL A 181 18.73 -4.04 14.60
N PRO A 182 18.18 -2.81 14.55
CA PRO A 182 18.42 -1.89 13.44
C PRO A 182 19.90 -1.46 13.39
N ASP A 183 20.58 -1.67 12.27
CA ASP A 183 21.90 -1.13 11.95
C ASP A 183 21.80 -0.05 10.83
N PRO A 184 21.83 1.24 11.19
CA PRO A 184 21.78 2.34 10.22
C PRO A 184 23.07 2.53 9.40
N TRP A 185 24.17 1.84 9.71
CA TRP A 185 25.53 2.21 9.30
C TRP A 185 26.24 1.19 8.39
N LYS A 186 25.72 -0.03 8.23
CA LYS A 186 26.42 -1.15 7.55
C LYS A 186 26.90 -0.87 6.13
N LYS A 187 26.14 -0.16 5.29
CA LYS A 187 26.52 0.12 3.88
C LYS A 187 27.49 1.30 3.64
N LEU A 188 28.05 1.94 4.68
CA LEU A 188 29.03 3.04 4.52
C LEU A 188 30.40 2.77 5.13
N ARG A 189 30.70 1.54 5.59
CA ARG A 189 32.10 1.16 5.74
C ARG A 189 32.69 1.14 4.34
N ARG A 190 33.53 2.14 4.03
CA ARG A 190 34.48 2.04 2.91
C ARG A 190 35.16 0.67 3.07
N PRO A 191 35.48 -0.04 1.98
CA PRO A 191 36.33 -1.21 2.09
C PRO A 191 37.54 -0.78 2.90
N THR A 192 37.72 -1.36 4.08
CA THR A 192 39.00 -1.25 4.77
C THR A 192 39.95 -1.97 3.83
N MET A 193 40.78 -1.22 3.10
CA MET A 193 41.93 -1.82 2.42
C MET A 193 42.75 -2.48 3.52
N ILE A 194 42.80 -3.80 3.48
CA ILE A 194 43.87 -4.61 4.08
C ILE A 194 44.87 -4.82 2.95
#